data_AF-A0A0T1SK15-F1
#
_entry.id   AF-A0A0T1SK15-F1
#
_cell.length_a   1.000
_cell.length_b   1.000
_cell.length_c   1.000
_cell.angle_alpha   90.00
_cell.angle_beta   90.00
_cell.angle_gamma   90.00
#
_symmetry.space_group_name_H-M   'P 1'
#
loop_
_entity.id
_entity.type
_entity.pdbx_description
1 polymer ?
#
loop_
_entity_poly.entity_id
_entity_poly.type
_entity_poly.pdbx_seq_one_letter_code
_entity_poly.pdbx_strand_id
1 'polypeptide(L)'
;MLGDRGYDHDKYRHLVRALGVKPLIARRLTEHGSGLGTQRWIVERAFAHLHWFRRLRIRWEIRDDIHEAFLTLGCALICWRRLKSSLPVL
;
A
#
# COMPACT_ATOMS: atom_id res chain seq x y z
N MET A 1 -5.31 13.29 0.79
CA MET A 1 -4.48 12.23 1.42
C MET A 1 -5.40 11.26 2.14
N LEU A 2 -5.24 9.96 1.90
CA LEU A 2 -5.92 8.90 2.66
C LEU A 2 -5.02 8.47 3.83
N GLY A 3 -5.60 8.27 5.01
CA GLY A 3 -4.86 7.79 6.17
C GLY A 3 -5.66 6.80 7.00
N ASP A 4 -4.95 5.88 7.64
CA ASP A 4 -5.53 4.96 8.60
C ASP A 4 -6.01 5.69 9.86
N ARG A 5 -6.93 5.07 10.60
CA ARG A 5 -7.41 5.52 11.91
C ARG A 5 -6.27 5.61 12.95
N GLY A 6 -5.17 4.89 12.74
CA GLY A 6 -3.91 5.09 13.47
C GLY A 6 -3.39 6.53 13.41
N TYR A 7 -3.66 7.25 12.33
CA TYR A 7 -3.25 8.65 12.12
C TYR A 7 -4.30 9.67 12.59
N ASP A 8 -5.28 9.28 13.39
CA ASP A 8 -6.30 10.20 13.89
C ASP A 8 -5.76 11.15 14.98
N HIS A 9 -4.94 12.10 14.56
CA HIS A 9 -4.47 13.21 15.38
C HIS A 9 -4.58 14.50 14.58
N ASP A 10 -5.10 15.57 15.20
CA ASP A 10 -5.34 16.82 14.50
C ASP A 10 -4.06 17.47 13.99
N LYS A 11 -2.91 17.21 14.63
CA LYS A 11 -1.57 17.58 14.13
C LYS A 11 -1.37 17.14 12.67
N TYR A 12 -1.69 15.89 12.33
CA TYR A 12 -1.54 15.40 10.96
C TYR A 12 -2.53 16.06 10.00
N ARG A 13 -3.75 16.35 10.45
CA ARG A 13 -4.75 17.05 9.63
C ARG A 13 -4.32 18.47 9.31
N HIS A 14 -3.74 19.18 10.28
CA HIS A 14 -3.22 20.54 10.09
C HIS A 14 -2.04 20.56 9.11
N LEU A 15 -1.06 19.66 9.29
CA LEU A 15 0.08 19.57 8.37
C LEU A 15 -0.36 19.31 6.93
N VAL A 16 -1.27 18.35 6.73
CA VAL A 16 -1.76 17.98 5.40
C VAL A 16 -2.58 19.12 4.76
N ARG A 17 -3.37 19.85 5.56
CA ARG A 17 -4.09 21.05 5.08
C ARG A 17 -3.13 22.19 4.73
N ALA A 18 -2.07 22.39 5.50
CA ALA A 18 -1.05 23.41 5.21
C ALA A 18 -0.34 23.15 3.88
N LEU A 19 -0.26 21.87 3.47
CA LEU A 19 0.22 21.45 2.15
C LEU A 19 -0.87 21.54 1.05
N GLY A 20 -2.03 22.12 1.33
CA GLY A 20 -3.15 22.25 0.38
C GLY A 20 -3.91 20.94 0.12
N VAL A 21 -3.65 19.89 0.89
CA VAL A 21 -4.24 18.56 0.67
C VAL A 21 -5.40 18.33 1.63
N LYS A 22 -6.52 17.79 1.12
CA LYS A 22 -7.65 17.37 1.98
C LYS A 22 -7.28 16.10 2.77
N PRO A 23 -7.31 16.12 4.13
CA PRO A 23 -7.03 14.93 4.93
C PRO A 23 -8.29 14.07 5.07
N LEU A 24 -8.29 12.91 4.40
CA LEU A 24 -9.30 11.86 4.54
C LEU A 24 -8.75 10.79 5.48
N ILE A 25 -8.74 11.11 6.77
CA ILE A 25 -8.29 10.22 7.85
C ILE A 25 -9.51 9.84 8.68
N ALA A 26 -9.74 8.54 8.84
CA ALA A 26 -10.85 8.03 9.64
C ALA A 26 -10.70 8.45 11.11
N ARG A 27 -11.79 8.90 11.75
CA ARG A 27 -11.79 9.19 13.19
C ARG A 27 -11.77 7.88 13.99
N ARG A 28 -11.10 7.88 15.14
CA ARG A 28 -11.15 6.79 16.14
C ARG A 28 -12.52 6.81 16.81
N LEU A 29 -12.96 5.64 17.30
CA LEU A 29 -14.21 5.47 18.03
C LEU A 29 -15.50 5.81 17.25
N THR A 30 -15.41 6.05 15.94
CA THR A 30 -16.58 6.11 15.04
C THR A 30 -16.86 4.74 14.45
N GLU A 31 -18.10 4.52 14.01
CA GLU A 31 -18.51 3.29 13.33
C GLU A 31 -17.54 2.89 12.20
N HIS A 32 -17.49 1.59 11.93
CA HIS A 32 -16.69 1.06 10.83
C HIS A 32 -17.22 1.56 9.49
N GLY A 33 -16.35 2.18 8.69
CA GLY A 33 -16.71 2.66 7.36
C GLY A 33 -16.28 4.09 7.11
N SER A 34 -14.99 4.32 6.90
CA SER A 34 -14.53 5.61 6.37
C SER A 34 -14.84 5.80 4.87
N GLY A 35 -15.44 4.79 4.22
CA GLY A 35 -15.57 4.70 2.75
C GLY A 35 -14.24 4.51 2.03
N LEU A 36 -13.11 4.49 2.76
CA LEU A 36 -11.77 4.43 2.18
C LEU A 36 -11.34 3.03 1.78
N GLY A 37 -12.10 1.99 2.17
CA GLY A 37 -11.78 0.59 1.87
C GLY A 37 -11.62 0.35 0.37
N THR A 38 -12.49 0.91 -0.47
CA THR A 38 -12.41 0.76 -1.93
C THR A 38 -11.12 1.34 -2.52
N GLN A 39 -10.69 2.51 -2.04
CA GLN A 39 -9.45 3.15 -2.54
C GLN A 39 -8.19 2.50 -1.95
N ARG A 40 -8.24 2.08 -0.68
CA ARG A 40 -7.13 1.38 -0.01
C ARG A 40 -6.93 -0.03 -0.53
N TRP A 41 -8.00 -0.71 -0.93
CA TRP A 41 -7.98 -2.09 -1.38
C TRP A 41 -6.96 -2.33 -2.51
N ILE A 42 -6.80 -1.39 -3.45
CA ILE A 42 -5.84 -1.52 -4.54
C ILE A 42 -4.41 -1.66 -3.99
N VAL A 43 -4.06 -0.82 -3.03
CA VAL A 43 -2.73 -0.80 -2.37
C VAL A 43 -2.56 -2.01 -1.48
N GLU A 44 -3.56 -2.32 -0.65
CA GLU A 44 -3.54 -3.47 0.27
C GLU A 44 -3.42 -4.80 -0.50
N ARG A 45 -4.11 -4.93 -1.64
CA ARG A 45 -4.01 -6.08 -2.55
C ARG A 45 -2.62 -6.21 -3.16
N ALA A 46 -1.99 -5.10 -3.54
CA ALA A 46 -0.62 -5.12 -4.05
C ALA A 46 0.37 -5.62 -2.99
N PHE A 47 0.27 -5.11 -1.76
CA PHE A 47 1.08 -5.59 -0.63
C PHE A 47 0.83 -7.06 -0.31
N ALA A 48 -0.43 -7.52 -0.36
CA ALA A 48 -0.76 -8.93 -0.16
C ALA A 48 -0.03 -9.83 -1.18
N HIS A 49 0.08 -9.41 -2.45
CA HIS A 49 0.87 -10.15 -3.44
C HIS A 49 2.37 -10.15 -3.12
N LEU A 50 2.93 -9.03 -2.69
CA LEU A 50 4.36 -8.95 -2.33
C LEU A 50 4.70 -9.80 -1.11
N HIS A 51 3.77 -9.94 -0.16
CA HIS A 51 3.96 -10.77 1.04
C HIS A 51 4.04 -12.28 0.75
N TRP A 52 3.72 -12.73 -0.46
CA TRP A 52 4.04 -14.11 -0.88
C TRP A 52 5.54 -14.33 -1.05
N PHE A 53 6.33 -13.26 -1.26
CA PHE A 53 7.78 -13.35 -1.29
C PHE A 53 8.33 -13.14 0.12
N ARG A 54 8.91 -14.20 0.71
CA ARG A 54 9.39 -14.21 2.11
C ARG A 54 10.28 -13.00 2.48
N ARG A 55 11.19 -12.59 1.59
CA ARG A 55 12.12 -11.45 1.81
C ARG A 55 11.45 -10.07 1.74
N LEU A 56 10.26 -9.99 1.13
CA LEU A 56 9.44 -8.77 1.09
C LEU A 56 8.39 -8.74 2.19
N ARG A 57 7.91 -9.91 2.65
CA ARG A 57 7.01 -10.02 3.80
C ARG A 57 7.69 -9.59 5.09
N ILE A 58 8.90 -10.12 5.31
CA ILE A 58 9.73 -9.77 6.46
C ILE A 58 11.03 -9.23 5.89
N ARG A 59 11.33 -7.96 6.20
CA ARG A 59 12.56 -7.33 5.77
C ARG A 59 13.72 -7.88 6.60
N TRP A 60 14.52 -8.74 5.98
CA TRP A 60 15.79 -9.22 6.53
C TRP A 60 16.99 -8.41 6.03
N GLU A 61 16.80 -7.64 4.95
CA GLU A 61 17.86 -6.84 4.37
C GLU A 61 18.15 -5.62 5.24
N ILE A 62 19.40 -5.52 5.69
CA ILE A 62 19.90 -4.33 6.40
C ILE A 62 19.88 -3.14 5.45
N ARG A 63 20.44 -3.31 4.25
CA ARG A 63 20.51 -2.26 3.24
C ARG A 63 19.18 -2.07 2.52
N ASP A 64 18.84 -0.83 2.27
CA ASP A 64 17.64 -0.39 1.56
C ASP A 64 17.71 -0.67 0.07
N ASP A 65 18.87 -0.47 -0.57
CA ASP A 65 19.11 -0.75 -1.99
C ASP A 65 18.83 -2.22 -2.37
N ILE A 66 19.26 -3.16 -1.53
CA ILE A 66 18.98 -4.58 -1.72
C ILE A 66 17.48 -4.86 -1.58
N HIS A 67 16.82 -4.26 -0.58
CA HIS A 67 15.39 -4.41 -0.40
C HIS A 67 14.59 -3.85 -1.60
N GLU A 68 15.01 -2.69 -2.11
CA GLU A 68 14.44 -2.05 -3.29
C GLU A 68 14.63 -2.91 -4.55
N ALA A 69 15.79 -3.55 -4.71
CA ALA A 69 16.02 -4.49 -5.81
C ALA A 69 15.05 -5.69 -5.75
N PHE A 70 14.85 -6.28 -4.55
CA PHE A 70 13.86 -7.35 -4.38
C PHE A 70 12.43 -6.87 -4.63
N LEU A 71 12.10 -5.66 -4.19
CA LEU A 71 10.78 -5.07 -4.40
C LEU A 71 10.50 -4.92 -5.90
N THR A 72 11.46 -4.35 -6.64
CA THR A 72 11.41 -4.20 -8.10
C THR A 72 11.23 -5.54 -8.79
N LEU A 73 12.03 -6.55 -8.41
CA LEU A 73 11.93 -7.90 -8.97
C LEU A 73 10.57 -8.55 -8.66
N GLY A 74 10.07 -8.41 -7.43
CA GLY A 74 8.76 -8.92 -7.01
C GLY A 74 7.62 -8.31 -7.82
N CYS A 75 7.65 -6.99 -8.03
CA CYS A 75 6.72 -6.28 -8.89
C CYS A 75 6.79 -6.78 -10.34
N ALA A 76 7.99 -6.91 -10.91
CA ALA A 76 8.18 -7.42 -12.28
C ALA A 76 7.60 -8.84 -12.45
N LEU A 77 7.81 -9.73 -11.48
CA LEU A 77 7.25 -11.10 -11.50
C LEU A 77 5.72 -11.11 -11.40
N ILE A 78 5.13 -10.24 -10.58
CA ILE A 78 3.67 -10.11 -10.48
C ILE A 78 3.10 -9.62 -11.82
N CYS A 79 3.69 -8.57 -12.40
CA CYS A 79 3.30 -8.05 -13.70
C CYS A 79 3.41 -9.10 -14.79
N TRP A 80 4.53 -9.84 -14.84
CA TRP A 80 4.75 -10.93 -15.80
C TRP A 80 3.70 -12.03 -15.67
N ARG A 81 3.39 -12.49 -14.46
CA ARG A 81 2.35 -13.52 -14.22
C ARG A 81 0.97 -13.05 -14.67
N ARG A 82 0.62 -11.80 -14.41
CA ARG A 82 -0.65 -11.21 -14.87
C ARG A 82 -0.70 -11.12 -16.39
N LEU A 83 0.37 -10.64 -17.01
CA LEU A 83 0.49 -10.55 -18.47
C LEU A 83 0.33 -11.93 -19.11
N LYS A 84 1.08 -12.93 -18.62
CA LYS A 84 1.00 -14.31 -19.10
C LYS A 84 -0.40 -14.90 -18.94
N SER A 85 -1.09 -14.60 -17.84
CA SER A 85 -2.46 -15.07 -17.60
C SER A 85 -3.50 -14.35 -18.48
N SER A 86 -3.22 -13.13 -18.94
CA SER A 86 -4.12 -12.35 -19.81
C SER A 86 -3.92 -12.63 -21.30
N LEU A 87 -2.77 -13.19 -21.68
CA LEU A 87 -2.49 -13.59 -23.04
C LEU A 87 -3.25 -14.90 -23.36
N PRO A 88 -3.96 -14.98 -24.49
CA PRO A 88 -4.55 -16.24 -24.92
C PRO A 88 -3.45 -17.26 -25.18
N VAL A 89 -3.69 -18.50 -24.74
CA VAL A 89 -2.83 -19.64 -25.08
C VAL A 89 -3.01 -19.90 -26.57
N LEU A 90 -1.93 -19.77 -27.35
CA LEU A 90 -1.88 -20.22 -28.74
C LEU A 90 -1.90 -21.75 -28.80
#